data_AF-A0ABC8Z2C8-F1
#
_entry.id   AF-A0ABC8Z2C8-F1
#
_cell.length_a   1.000
_cell.length_b   1.000
_cell.length_c   1.000
_cell.angle_alpha   90.00
_cell.angle_beta   90.00
_cell.angle_gamma   90.00
#
_symmetry.space_group_name_H-M   'P 1'
#
loop_
_entity.id
_entity.type
_entity.pdbx_description
1 polymer ?
#
loop_
_entity_poly.entity_id
_entity_poly.type
_entity_poly.pdbx_seq_one_letter_code
_entity_poly.pdbx_strand_id
1 'polypeptide(L)'
;MGMGAVAASREDEEAKKMEAGGDTIGKNLDAGALFVLQSKGPGWGKYYIGPIQFLVCFGAVIACILLAGQSMKAIYLLANPGGTIKLYVFVAIFGVFMMTLAQLPSFHSLRHVNLISLLLCLAYSFCAVAGSIYLGNSDKAPPKDYSITGDAKNRVFGVFNAIAVIATTYGNGIIPEIQATVAAPVTGKMFRGLCLCYAVVITTFFSVAISGYWAVGNQAQGTLLSNFMVDGAAVIPEWLLLITQLFTLLQLSAVGVVYLQPTNEVLEGLFSDAKQGQYAARNVVPRLASRTVAVAAATTVAAMVPFFGDMNSLIGAFGFLPLDFAVPAVFYNVTFKPSKKGVVFWLNTTIAVVFSALAVIASVAAVRQIALDAKTYKLFANV
;
A
#
# COMPACT_ATOMS: atom_id res chain seq x y z
N MET A 1 0.49 -0.82 -47.00
CA MET A 1 -0.36 -0.26 -45.93
C MET A 1 -1.55 -1.17 -45.53
N GLY A 2 -1.56 -2.47 -45.85
CA GLY A 2 -2.76 -3.33 -45.67
C GLY A 2 -2.74 -4.36 -44.54
N MET A 3 -1.62 -4.60 -43.83
CA MET A 3 -1.54 -5.68 -42.83
C MET A 3 -1.75 -5.21 -41.37
N GLY A 4 -1.51 -3.94 -41.06
CA GLY A 4 -1.71 -3.40 -39.70
C GLY A 4 -3.19 -3.19 -39.32
N ALA A 5 -4.03 -2.82 -40.30
CA ALA A 5 -5.46 -2.59 -40.07
C ALA A 5 -6.23 -3.91 -39.83
N VAL A 6 -5.77 -5.02 -40.40
CA VAL A 6 -6.40 -6.35 -40.27
C VAL A 6 -6.08 -7.01 -38.91
N ALA A 7 -4.94 -6.67 -38.30
CA ALA A 7 -4.60 -7.12 -36.96
C ALA A 7 -5.42 -6.39 -35.89
N ALA A 8 -5.54 -5.06 -36.00
CA ALA A 8 -6.37 -4.25 -35.12
C ALA A 8 -7.86 -4.65 -35.19
N SER A 9 -8.37 -4.98 -36.38
CA SER A 9 -9.76 -5.43 -36.54
C SER A 9 -10.02 -6.82 -35.94
N ARG A 10 -9.02 -7.70 -35.89
CA ARG A 10 -9.15 -9.04 -35.24
C ARG A 10 -9.09 -8.93 -33.72
N GLU A 11 -8.28 -8.03 -33.17
CA GLU A 11 -8.23 -7.74 -31.73
C GLU A 11 -9.56 -7.16 -31.22
N ASP A 12 -10.18 -6.24 -31.98
CA ASP A 12 -11.49 -5.68 -31.66
C ASP A 12 -12.64 -6.72 -31.77
N GLU A 13 -12.52 -7.69 -32.68
CA GLU A 13 -13.53 -8.75 -32.86
C GLU A 13 -13.43 -9.83 -31.77
N GLU A 14 -12.22 -10.17 -31.31
CA GLU A 14 -12.03 -11.08 -30.16
C GLU A 14 -12.44 -10.42 -28.83
N ALA A 15 -12.18 -9.12 -28.67
CA ALA A 15 -12.67 -8.34 -27.51
C ALA A 15 -14.21 -8.32 -27.45
N LYS A 16 -14.89 -8.13 -28.58
CA LYS A 16 -16.36 -8.20 -28.66
C LYS A 16 -16.93 -9.60 -28.42
N LYS A 17 -16.24 -10.67 -28.84
CA LYS A 17 -16.66 -12.05 -28.54
C LYS A 17 -16.49 -12.42 -27.06
N MET A 18 -15.54 -11.81 -26.35
CA MET A 18 -15.43 -11.94 -24.90
C MET A 18 -16.55 -11.21 -24.14
N GLU A 19 -17.01 -10.05 -24.62
CA GLU A 19 -18.16 -9.32 -24.02
C GLU A 19 -19.50 -10.03 -24.25
N ALA A 20 -19.70 -10.67 -25.42
CA ALA A 20 -20.96 -11.33 -25.75
C ALA A 20 -21.21 -12.67 -25.04
N GLY A 21 -20.18 -13.30 -24.48
CA GLY A 21 -20.28 -14.59 -23.78
C GLY A 21 -20.59 -14.51 -22.28
N GLY A 22 -20.85 -13.30 -21.76
CA GLY A 22 -20.96 -13.01 -20.33
C GLY A 22 -22.36 -13.10 -19.73
N ASP A 23 -23.36 -13.64 -20.44
CA ASP A 23 -24.73 -13.63 -19.94
C ASP A 23 -25.15 -14.95 -19.27
N THR A 24 -25.82 -14.79 -18.13
CA THR A 24 -26.59 -15.79 -17.35
C THR A 24 -26.00 -16.58 -16.17
N ILE A 25 -24.77 -16.38 -15.66
CA ILE A 25 -24.36 -16.92 -14.33
C ILE A 25 -23.37 -15.98 -13.60
N GLY A 26 -23.79 -14.74 -13.31
CA GLY A 26 -22.88 -13.74 -12.72
C GLY A 26 -23.51 -12.73 -11.77
N LYS A 27 -24.67 -13.05 -11.17
CA LYS A 27 -25.42 -12.06 -10.38
C LYS A 27 -25.21 -12.05 -8.87
N ASN A 28 -24.42 -12.93 -8.27
CA ASN A 28 -24.24 -12.97 -6.80
C ASN A 28 -22.85 -13.45 -6.33
N LEU A 29 -21.75 -13.06 -7.00
CA LEU A 29 -20.42 -13.19 -6.40
C LEU A 29 -19.69 -11.85 -6.48
N ASP A 30 -19.22 -11.38 -5.33
CA ASP A 30 -18.48 -10.14 -5.15
C ASP A 30 -17.21 -10.11 -6.02
N ALA A 31 -16.93 -8.93 -6.55
CA ALA A 31 -16.06 -8.71 -7.69
C ALA A 31 -14.57 -9.02 -7.48
N GLY A 32 -14.06 -9.08 -6.25
CA GLY A 32 -12.68 -9.53 -6.00
C GLY A 32 -12.49 -11.05 -6.16
N ALA A 33 -13.55 -11.84 -5.91
CA ALA A 33 -13.55 -13.25 -6.29
C ALA A 33 -13.51 -13.41 -7.83
N LEU A 34 -13.99 -12.41 -8.58
CA LEU A 34 -13.99 -12.41 -10.03
C LEU A 34 -12.59 -12.20 -10.63
N PHE A 35 -11.67 -11.45 -10.03
CA PHE A 35 -10.27 -11.40 -10.55
C PHE A 35 -9.54 -12.72 -10.33
N VAL A 36 -9.77 -13.35 -9.17
CA VAL A 36 -9.21 -14.66 -8.84
C VAL A 36 -9.85 -15.80 -9.67
N LEU A 37 -11.12 -15.67 -10.09
CA LEU A 37 -11.86 -16.68 -10.86
C LEU A 37 -11.93 -16.42 -12.38
N GLN A 38 -11.89 -15.17 -12.85
CA GLN A 38 -11.84 -14.79 -14.27
C GLN A 38 -10.41 -14.60 -14.79
N SER A 39 -9.39 -14.86 -13.98
CA SER A 39 -8.15 -15.35 -14.56
C SER A 39 -8.45 -16.68 -15.27
N LYS A 40 -8.88 -16.60 -16.54
CA LYS A 40 -8.80 -17.70 -17.51
C LYS A 40 -7.33 -18.01 -17.85
N GLY A 41 -6.46 -17.94 -16.86
CA GLY A 41 -5.07 -18.37 -16.88
C GLY A 41 -4.95 -19.75 -16.22
N PRO A 42 -3.81 -20.43 -16.39
CA PRO A 42 -3.58 -21.73 -15.76
C PRO A 42 -3.83 -21.63 -14.25
N GLY A 43 -4.57 -22.59 -13.66
CA GLY A 43 -5.04 -22.55 -12.27
C GLY A 43 -3.98 -22.28 -11.18
N TRP A 44 -2.70 -22.36 -11.53
CA TRP A 44 -1.54 -21.93 -10.75
C TRP A 44 -1.52 -20.43 -10.42
N GLY A 45 -2.06 -19.57 -11.29
CA GLY A 45 -2.05 -18.11 -11.09
C GLY A 45 -2.76 -17.70 -9.80
N LYS A 46 -3.87 -18.37 -9.48
CA LYS A 46 -4.61 -18.18 -8.21
C LYS A 46 -3.76 -18.52 -6.97
N TYR A 47 -2.97 -19.59 -7.03
CA TYR A 47 -2.14 -20.04 -5.91
C TYR A 47 -0.86 -19.23 -5.73
N TYR A 48 -0.41 -18.53 -6.79
CA TYR A 48 0.76 -17.66 -6.71
C TYR A 48 0.39 -16.20 -6.37
N ILE A 49 -0.59 -15.63 -7.10
CA ILE A 49 -0.97 -14.21 -6.96
C ILE A 49 -1.76 -13.97 -5.68
N GLY A 50 -2.72 -14.84 -5.37
CA GLY A 50 -3.63 -14.66 -4.24
C GLY A 50 -2.90 -14.45 -2.91
N PRO A 51 -1.95 -15.31 -2.52
CA PRO A 51 -1.19 -15.13 -1.28
C PRO A 51 -0.35 -13.83 -1.26
N ILE A 52 0.26 -13.46 -2.38
CA ILE A 52 1.08 -12.24 -2.48
C ILE A 52 0.20 -10.99 -2.36
N GLN A 53 -0.93 -10.96 -3.07
CA GLN A 53 -1.90 -9.86 -3.00
C GLN A 53 -2.49 -9.73 -1.58
N PHE A 54 -2.82 -10.86 -0.94
CA PHE A 54 -3.26 -10.89 0.45
C PHE A 54 -2.20 -10.31 1.38
N LEU A 55 -0.94 -10.73 1.23
CA LEU A 55 0.19 -10.23 2.03
C LEU A 55 0.36 -8.72 1.86
N VAL A 56 0.27 -8.20 0.64
CA VAL A 56 0.35 -6.77 0.34
C VAL A 56 -0.78 -6.00 1.00
N CYS A 57 -2.03 -6.45 0.83
CA CYS A 57 -3.19 -5.74 1.38
C CYS A 57 -3.19 -5.78 2.91
N PHE A 58 -2.93 -6.95 3.49
CA PHE A 58 -2.81 -7.11 4.93
C PHE A 58 -1.63 -6.30 5.51
N GLY A 59 -0.48 -6.32 4.82
CA GLY A 59 0.69 -5.51 5.15
C GLY A 59 0.37 -4.00 5.16
N ALA A 60 -0.36 -3.52 4.16
CA ALA A 60 -0.80 -2.12 4.10
C ALA A 60 -1.70 -1.75 5.29
N VAL A 61 -2.56 -2.66 5.76
CA VAL A 61 -3.37 -2.44 6.97
C VAL A 61 -2.50 -2.33 8.22
N ILE A 62 -1.50 -3.21 8.37
CA ILE A 62 -0.54 -3.12 9.49
C ILE A 62 0.19 -1.77 9.46
N ALA A 63 0.67 -1.36 8.28
CA ALA A 63 1.37 -0.09 8.09
C ALA A 63 0.47 1.12 8.42
N CYS A 64 -0.81 1.07 8.03
CA CYS A 64 -1.78 2.11 8.38
C CYS A 64 -2.01 2.22 9.89
N ILE A 65 -2.19 1.09 10.57
CA ILE A 65 -2.38 1.06 12.03
C ILE A 65 -1.14 1.58 12.76
N LEU A 66 0.05 1.19 12.33
CA LEU A 66 1.31 1.66 12.89
C LEU A 66 1.46 3.18 12.72
N LEU A 67 1.32 3.68 11.50
CA LEU A 67 1.50 5.10 11.21
C LEU A 67 0.46 5.97 11.94
N ALA A 68 -0.79 5.50 12.03
CA ALA A 68 -1.81 6.19 12.79
C ALA A 68 -1.47 6.22 14.29
N GLY A 69 -0.94 5.12 14.86
CA GLY A 69 -0.43 5.09 16.22
C GLY A 69 0.71 6.10 16.45
N GLN A 70 1.63 6.22 15.48
CA GLN A 70 2.70 7.22 15.52
C GLN A 70 2.15 8.66 15.46
N SER A 71 1.18 8.91 14.59
CA SER A 71 0.47 10.21 14.51
C SER A 71 -0.24 10.56 15.80
N MET A 72 -0.96 9.60 16.42
CA MET A 72 -1.62 9.81 17.71
C MET A 72 -0.63 10.10 18.83
N LYS A 73 0.51 9.38 18.86
CA LYS A 73 1.56 9.63 19.85
C LYS A 73 2.15 11.03 19.68
N ALA A 74 2.39 11.47 18.44
CA ALA A 74 2.88 12.83 18.17
C ALA A 74 1.90 13.90 18.67
N ILE A 75 0.60 13.72 18.43
CA ILE A 75 -0.45 14.62 18.94
C ILE A 75 -0.46 14.63 20.48
N TYR A 76 -0.31 13.46 21.11
CA TYR A 76 -0.23 13.37 22.57
C TYR A 76 0.98 14.12 23.13
N LEU A 77 2.16 13.99 22.52
CA LEU A 77 3.38 14.68 22.95
C LEU A 77 3.30 16.20 22.73
N LEU A 78 2.60 16.64 21.69
CA LEU A 78 2.28 18.07 21.49
C LEU A 78 1.40 18.63 22.62
N ALA A 79 0.37 17.87 23.02
CA ALA A 79 -0.56 18.31 24.07
C ALA A 79 0.01 18.16 25.48
N ASN A 80 0.89 17.18 25.71
CA ASN A 80 1.50 16.88 27.00
C ASN A 80 3.01 16.62 26.82
N PRO A 81 3.83 17.69 26.81
CA PRO A 81 5.28 17.58 26.70
C PRO A 81 5.85 16.70 27.82
N GLY A 82 6.63 15.68 27.47
CA GLY A 82 7.20 14.72 28.42
C GLY A 82 6.28 13.55 28.79
N GLY A 83 5.16 13.38 28.09
CA GLY A 83 4.27 12.25 28.29
C GLY A 83 4.95 10.87 28.14
N THR A 84 4.62 9.93 29.03
CA THR A 84 5.30 8.63 29.14
C THR A 84 4.57 7.47 28.46
N ILE A 85 3.41 7.72 27.85
CA ILE A 85 2.60 6.67 27.20
C ILE A 85 3.36 6.12 25.98
N LYS A 86 3.46 4.78 25.92
CA LYS A 86 4.21 4.07 24.88
C LYS A 86 3.45 4.00 23.56
N LEU A 87 4.19 3.92 22.46
CA LEU A 87 3.63 3.84 21.10
C LEU A 87 2.61 2.69 20.95
N TYR A 88 2.89 1.52 21.52
CA TYR A 88 1.98 0.36 21.39
C TYR A 88 0.58 0.63 21.95
N VAL A 89 0.42 1.54 22.91
CA VAL A 89 -0.88 1.92 23.46
C VAL A 89 -1.69 2.69 22.41
N PHE A 90 -1.06 3.63 21.71
CA PHE A 90 -1.69 4.38 20.63
C PHE A 90 -2.01 3.48 19.43
N VAL A 91 -1.11 2.56 19.09
CA VAL A 91 -1.33 1.51 18.08
C VAL A 91 -2.54 0.65 18.46
N ALA A 92 -2.66 0.24 19.72
CA ALA A 92 -3.81 -0.54 20.21
C ALA A 92 -5.12 0.26 20.16
N ILE A 93 -5.11 1.54 20.57
CA ILE A 93 -6.30 2.42 20.50
C ILE A 93 -6.79 2.53 19.05
N PHE A 94 -5.88 2.80 18.11
CA PHE A 94 -6.24 2.89 16.70
C PHE A 94 -6.66 1.54 16.13
N GLY A 95 -6.04 0.44 16.58
CA GLY A 95 -6.45 -0.91 16.24
C GLY A 95 -7.89 -1.22 16.65
N VAL A 96 -8.29 -0.85 17.87
CA VAL A 96 -9.69 -0.98 18.34
C VAL A 96 -10.63 -0.13 17.50
N PHE A 97 -10.24 1.10 17.17
CA PHE A 97 -11.01 1.95 16.26
C PHE A 97 -11.17 1.29 14.88
N MET A 98 -10.09 0.75 14.31
CA MET A 98 -10.10 -0.01 13.05
C MET A 98 -10.96 -1.27 13.13
N MET A 99 -11.04 -1.96 14.27
CA MET A 99 -11.95 -3.11 14.45
C MET A 99 -13.40 -2.71 14.27
N THR A 100 -13.80 -1.52 14.75
CA THR A 100 -15.16 -1.00 14.55
C THR A 100 -15.42 -0.67 13.09
N LEU A 101 -14.48 0.01 12.43
CA LEU A 101 -14.60 0.37 11.01
C LEU A 101 -14.56 -0.85 10.09
N ALA A 102 -13.82 -1.89 10.47
CA ALA A 102 -13.72 -3.14 9.73
C ALA A 102 -15.07 -3.85 9.62
N GLN A 103 -16.05 -3.55 10.47
CA GLN A 103 -17.38 -4.16 10.37
C GLN A 103 -18.24 -3.57 9.24
N LEU A 104 -17.84 -2.45 8.65
CA LEU A 104 -18.59 -1.81 7.56
C LEU A 104 -18.70 -2.73 6.31
N PRO A 105 -19.90 -2.90 5.74
CA PRO A 105 -20.19 -4.00 4.81
C PRO A 105 -19.68 -3.87 3.38
N SER A 106 -19.48 -2.67 2.79
CA SER A 106 -19.09 -2.61 1.37
C SER A 106 -18.41 -1.33 0.90
N PHE A 107 -17.67 -1.47 -0.22
CA PHE A 107 -17.03 -0.39 -0.98
C PHE A 107 -17.97 0.73 -1.43
N HIS A 108 -19.25 0.43 -1.68
CA HIS A 108 -20.20 1.44 -2.17
C HIS A 108 -20.47 2.53 -1.13
N SER A 109 -20.41 2.19 0.16
CA SER A 109 -20.47 3.16 1.26
C SER A 109 -19.19 4.00 1.38
N LEU A 110 -18.08 3.55 0.79
CA LEU A 110 -16.77 4.19 0.90
C LEU A 110 -16.48 5.22 -0.19
N ARG A 111 -17.29 5.36 -1.24
CA ARG A 111 -16.98 6.32 -2.32
C ARG A 111 -16.79 7.76 -1.82
N HIS A 112 -17.67 8.22 -0.93
CA HIS A 112 -17.56 9.56 -0.33
C HIS A 112 -16.42 9.63 0.68
N VAL A 113 -16.18 8.54 1.43
CA VAL A 113 -15.05 8.42 2.36
C VAL A 113 -13.72 8.50 1.61
N ASN A 114 -13.60 7.85 0.46
CA ASN A 114 -12.40 7.87 -0.39
C ASN A 114 -12.18 9.25 -1.02
N LEU A 115 -13.25 9.96 -1.42
CA LEU A 115 -13.12 11.34 -1.90
C LEU A 115 -12.61 12.27 -0.80
N ILE A 116 -13.13 12.14 0.42
CA ILE A 116 -12.64 12.90 1.58
C ILE A 116 -11.19 12.51 1.87
N SER A 117 -10.86 11.21 1.81
CA SER A 117 -9.49 10.71 1.99
C SER A 117 -8.52 11.32 0.98
N LEU A 118 -8.93 11.49 -0.29
CA LEU A 118 -8.13 12.15 -1.31
C LEU A 118 -7.85 13.62 -0.96
N LEU A 119 -8.87 14.36 -0.52
CA LEU A 119 -8.68 15.76 -0.11
C LEU A 119 -7.76 15.87 1.11
N LEU A 120 -7.92 14.98 2.10
CA LEU A 120 -7.06 14.90 3.26
C LEU A 120 -5.62 14.52 2.88
N CYS A 121 -5.45 13.63 1.90
CA CYS A 121 -4.11 13.21 1.46
C CYS A 121 -3.35 14.34 0.75
N LEU A 122 -4.05 15.12 -0.08
CA LEU A 122 -3.50 16.32 -0.69
C LEU A 122 -3.19 17.40 0.35
N ALA A 123 -4.08 17.59 1.33
CA ALA A 123 -3.89 18.57 2.38
C ALA A 123 -2.69 18.24 3.27
N TYR A 124 -2.56 17.00 3.78
CA TYR A 124 -1.38 16.65 4.59
C TYR A 124 -0.09 16.71 3.75
N SER A 125 -0.12 16.33 2.47
CA SER A 125 1.06 16.42 1.58
C SER A 125 1.51 17.87 1.42
N PHE A 126 0.56 18.80 1.22
CA PHE A 126 0.84 20.22 1.17
C PHE A 126 1.42 20.74 2.50
N CYS A 127 0.82 20.38 3.63
CA CYS A 127 1.32 20.75 4.95
C CYS A 127 2.72 20.17 5.23
N ALA A 128 3.00 18.95 4.78
CA ALA A 128 4.31 18.32 4.91
C ALA A 128 5.39 19.04 4.08
N VAL A 129 5.07 19.48 2.86
CA VAL A 129 5.95 20.32 2.05
C VAL A 129 6.19 21.67 2.74
N ALA A 130 5.12 22.33 3.20
CA ALA A 130 5.21 23.61 3.89
C ALA A 130 6.06 23.50 5.18
N GLY A 131 5.85 22.44 5.96
CA GLY A 131 6.63 22.13 7.16
C GLY A 131 8.11 21.87 6.84
N SER A 132 8.40 21.17 5.74
CA SER A 132 9.76 20.91 5.29
C SER A 132 10.47 22.20 4.85
N ILE A 133 9.78 23.06 4.09
CA ILE A 133 10.32 24.36 3.66
C ILE A 133 10.54 25.27 4.87
N TYR A 134 9.61 25.29 5.82
CA TYR A 134 9.77 26.06 7.06
C TYR A 134 10.97 25.56 7.86
N LEU A 135 11.05 24.25 8.11
CA LEU A 135 12.15 23.65 8.86
C LEU A 135 13.48 23.96 8.19
N GLY A 136 13.60 23.72 6.88
CA GLY A 136 14.84 23.93 6.15
C GLY A 136 15.31 25.39 6.09
N ASN A 137 14.46 26.37 6.39
CA ASN A 137 14.84 27.79 6.47
C ASN A 137 14.88 28.32 7.92
N SER A 138 14.59 27.48 8.91
CA SER A 138 14.57 27.88 10.31
C SER A 138 15.95 27.76 10.95
N ASP A 139 16.27 28.65 11.88
CA ASP A 139 17.47 28.53 12.74
C ASP A 139 17.41 27.29 13.66
N LYS A 140 16.23 26.69 13.82
CA LYS A 140 16.01 25.44 14.56
C LYS A 140 16.28 24.18 13.72
N ALA A 141 16.64 24.32 12.45
CA ALA A 141 16.92 23.19 11.59
C ALA A 141 18.12 22.39 12.11
N PRO A 142 18.05 21.04 12.12
CA PRO A 142 19.25 20.24 12.29
C PRO A 142 20.27 20.56 11.18
N PRO A 143 21.59 20.43 11.45
CA PRO A 143 22.61 20.66 10.43
C PRO A 143 22.35 19.81 9.18
N LYS A 144 22.31 20.48 8.01
CA LYS A 144 22.07 19.80 6.74
C LYS A 144 23.32 19.06 6.29
N ASP A 145 23.32 17.75 6.40
CA ASP A 145 24.34 16.88 5.85
C ASP A 145 23.75 15.97 4.76
N TYR A 146 24.44 15.88 3.62
CA TYR A 146 24.06 15.03 2.49
C TYR A 146 25.11 13.95 2.21
N SER A 147 26.07 13.78 3.11
CA SER A 147 27.05 12.72 3.04
C SER A 147 26.38 11.36 3.13
N ILE A 148 26.89 10.40 2.36
CA ILE A 148 26.37 9.03 2.35
C ILE A 148 26.86 8.33 3.61
N THR A 149 25.93 8.00 4.51
CA THR A 149 26.22 7.33 5.79
C THR A 149 26.35 5.81 5.62
N GLY A 150 26.95 5.15 6.61
CA GLY A 150 27.10 3.69 6.66
C GLY A 150 28.31 3.13 5.90
N ASP A 151 28.68 1.89 6.24
CA ASP A 151 29.73 1.13 5.57
C ASP A 151 29.27 0.61 4.19
N ALA A 152 30.21 0.11 3.38
CA ALA A 152 29.90 -0.37 2.03
C ALA A 152 28.77 -1.41 2.01
N LYS A 153 28.71 -2.30 3.01
CA LYS A 153 27.68 -3.34 3.12
C LYS A 153 26.31 -2.72 3.38
N ASN A 154 26.19 -1.83 4.37
CA ASN A 154 24.92 -1.18 4.69
C ASN A 154 24.43 -0.31 3.54
N ARG A 155 25.32 0.34 2.79
CA ARG A 155 24.96 1.10 1.59
C ARG A 155 24.32 0.22 0.51
N VAL A 156 24.91 -0.95 0.22
CA VAL A 156 24.37 -1.88 -0.78
C VAL A 156 22.99 -2.41 -0.36
N PHE A 157 22.84 -2.87 0.88
CA PHE A 157 21.53 -3.30 1.37
C PHE A 157 20.51 -2.16 1.42
N GLY A 158 20.96 -0.95 1.74
CA GLY A 158 20.14 0.26 1.73
C GLY A 158 19.56 0.58 0.34
N VAL A 159 20.33 0.36 -0.74
CA VAL A 159 19.82 0.52 -2.12
C VAL A 159 18.67 -0.43 -2.40
N PHE A 160 18.79 -1.71 -2.03
CA PHE A 160 17.71 -2.68 -2.25
C PHE A 160 16.48 -2.39 -1.40
N ASN A 161 16.66 -1.95 -0.15
CA ASN A 161 15.56 -1.48 0.68
C ASN A 161 14.87 -0.26 0.06
N ALA A 162 15.63 0.70 -0.48
CA ALA A 162 15.07 1.88 -1.14
C ALA A 162 14.25 1.49 -2.39
N ILE A 163 14.75 0.57 -3.23
CA ILE A 163 14.01 0.06 -4.39
C ILE A 163 12.68 -0.58 -3.94
N ALA A 164 12.69 -1.37 -2.87
CA ALA A 164 11.48 -2.00 -2.35
C ALA A 164 10.49 -0.97 -1.78
N VAL A 165 10.96 0.03 -1.03
CA VAL A 165 10.10 1.13 -0.54
C VAL A 165 9.49 1.90 -1.71
N ILE A 166 10.25 2.18 -2.78
CA ILE A 166 9.73 2.80 -4.00
C ILE A 166 8.66 1.92 -4.65
N ALA A 167 8.89 0.60 -4.75
CA ALA A 167 7.90 -0.34 -5.28
C ALA A 167 6.61 -0.32 -4.45
N THR A 168 6.69 -0.29 -3.11
CA THR A 168 5.52 -0.14 -2.22
C THR A 168 4.79 1.18 -2.42
N THR A 169 5.53 2.24 -2.67
CA THR A 169 4.99 3.59 -2.78
C THR A 169 4.12 3.73 -4.04
N TYR A 170 4.54 3.14 -5.16
CA TYR A 170 3.79 3.19 -6.42
C TYR A 170 2.85 1.99 -6.64
N GLY A 171 3.07 0.89 -5.91
CA GLY A 171 2.30 -0.33 -6.05
C GLY A 171 0.87 -0.19 -5.54
N ASN A 172 -0.05 -0.92 -6.16
CA ASN A 172 -1.44 -0.91 -5.73
C ASN A 172 -2.08 -2.30 -5.90
N GLY A 173 -2.30 -2.97 -4.76
CA GLY A 173 -2.84 -4.33 -4.70
C GLY A 173 -4.37 -4.44 -4.89
N ILE A 174 -5.05 -3.32 -5.18
CA ILE A 174 -6.51 -3.24 -5.32
C ILE A 174 -6.98 -2.77 -6.71
N ILE A 175 -6.06 -2.62 -7.68
CA ILE A 175 -6.39 -2.21 -9.06
C ILE A 175 -7.46 -3.11 -9.68
N PRO A 176 -7.38 -4.45 -9.58
CA PRO A 176 -8.41 -5.32 -10.14
C PRO A 176 -9.81 -5.08 -9.55
N GLU A 177 -9.89 -4.91 -8.24
CA GLU A 177 -11.11 -4.63 -7.50
C GLU A 177 -11.70 -3.28 -7.92
N ILE A 178 -10.85 -2.24 -8.07
CA ILE A 178 -11.26 -0.94 -8.59
C ILE A 178 -11.80 -1.09 -10.02
N GLN A 179 -11.09 -1.79 -10.90
CA GLN A 179 -11.48 -1.99 -12.30
C GLN A 179 -12.85 -2.65 -12.42
N ALA A 180 -13.17 -3.59 -11.54
CA ALA A 180 -14.46 -4.28 -11.54
C ALA A 180 -15.65 -3.39 -11.14
N THR A 181 -15.39 -2.23 -10.50
CA THR A 181 -16.45 -1.26 -10.15
C THR A 181 -16.69 -0.21 -11.24
N VAL A 182 -15.84 -0.14 -12.27
CA VAL A 182 -15.93 0.87 -13.34
C VAL A 182 -17.03 0.50 -14.33
N ALA A 183 -17.95 1.43 -14.58
CA ALA A 183 -19.01 1.24 -15.56
C ALA A 183 -18.44 1.12 -16.99
N ALA A 184 -18.91 0.13 -17.75
CA ALA A 184 -18.50 -0.10 -19.14
C ALA A 184 -18.69 1.16 -20.03
N PRO A 185 -17.84 1.36 -21.06
CA PRO A 185 -16.64 0.59 -21.39
C PRO A 185 -15.46 0.89 -20.44
N VAL A 186 -14.73 -0.15 -20.03
CA VAL A 186 -13.72 -0.06 -18.96
C VAL A 186 -12.37 0.47 -19.47
N THR A 187 -11.86 -0.05 -20.59
CA THR A 187 -10.46 0.15 -21.03
C THR A 187 -10.05 1.62 -21.13
N GLY A 188 -10.84 2.43 -21.85
CA GLY A 188 -10.53 3.86 -22.05
C GLY A 188 -10.71 4.71 -20.79
N LYS A 189 -11.72 4.40 -19.96
CA LYS A 189 -11.97 5.11 -18.70
C LYS A 189 -10.89 4.79 -17.67
N MET A 190 -10.52 3.51 -17.56
CA MET A 190 -9.49 3.03 -16.64
C MET A 190 -8.12 3.61 -16.98
N PHE A 191 -7.73 3.62 -18.27
CA PHE A 191 -6.45 4.21 -18.68
C PHE A 191 -6.36 5.70 -18.33
N ARG A 192 -7.39 6.50 -18.65
CA ARG A 192 -7.43 7.92 -18.28
C ARG A 192 -7.40 8.14 -16.77
N GLY A 193 -8.13 7.30 -16.02
CA GLY A 193 -8.11 7.32 -14.55
C GLY A 193 -6.73 7.03 -13.99
N LEU A 194 -6.03 6.02 -14.52
CA LEU A 194 -4.65 5.69 -14.15
C LEU A 194 -3.69 6.83 -14.48
N CYS A 195 -3.77 7.42 -15.67
CA CYS A 195 -2.93 8.58 -16.02
C CYS A 195 -3.12 9.75 -15.05
N LEU A 196 -4.37 10.10 -14.71
CA LEU A 196 -4.65 11.15 -13.75
C LEU A 196 -4.12 10.79 -12.35
N CYS A 197 -4.35 9.56 -11.91
CA CYS A 197 -3.86 9.06 -10.63
C CYS A 197 -2.34 9.20 -10.52
N TYR A 198 -1.59 8.66 -11.49
CA TYR A 198 -0.13 8.70 -11.47
C TYR A 198 0.42 10.12 -11.65
N ALA A 199 -0.26 11.01 -12.38
CA ALA A 199 0.13 12.42 -12.46
C ALA A 199 0.06 13.10 -11.07
N VAL A 200 -1.02 12.85 -10.32
CA VAL A 200 -1.17 13.36 -8.95
C VAL A 200 -0.12 12.74 -8.03
N VAL A 201 0.04 11.42 -8.05
CA VAL A 201 1.01 10.67 -7.23
C VAL A 201 2.44 11.14 -7.45
N ILE A 202 2.89 11.27 -8.70
CA ILE A 202 4.23 11.75 -9.02
C ILE A 202 4.42 13.16 -8.46
N THR A 203 3.45 14.05 -8.71
CA THR A 203 3.55 15.45 -8.25
C THR A 203 3.65 15.53 -6.73
N THR A 204 2.80 14.82 -6.00
CA THR A 204 2.77 14.87 -4.53
C THR A 204 3.98 14.19 -3.91
N PHE A 205 4.35 12.99 -4.36
CA PHE A 205 5.45 12.23 -3.77
C PHE A 205 6.80 12.89 -4.02
N PHE A 206 7.09 13.35 -5.23
CA PHE A 206 8.33 14.07 -5.49
C PHE A 206 8.39 15.39 -4.73
N SER A 207 7.28 16.13 -4.64
CA SER A 207 7.25 17.37 -3.85
C SER A 207 7.59 17.12 -2.39
N VAL A 208 6.96 16.12 -1.75
CA VAL A 208 7.21 15.76 -0.35
C VAL A 208 8.62 15.19 -0.15
N ALA A 209 9.07 14.29 -1.02
CA ALA A 209 10.37 13.65 -0.90
C ALA A 209 11.53 14.64 -1.10
N ILE A 210 11.46 15.49 -2.13
CA ILE A 210 12.51 16.48 -2.42
C ILE A 210 12.57 17.52 -1.30
N SER A 211 11.43 18.12 -0.93
CA SER A 211 11.40 19.16 0.11
C SER A 211 11.79 18.59 1.49
N GLY A 212 11.32 17.40 1.82
CA GLY A 212 11.65 16.71 3.07
C GLY A 212 13.13 16.38 3.17
N TYR A 213 13.69 15.70 2.16
CA TYR A 213 15.12 15.35 2.16
C TYR A 213 16.02 16.59 2.12
N TRP A 214 15.62 17.66 1.42
CA TRP A 214 16.33 18.94 1.46
C TRP A 214 16.32 19.61 2.85
N ALA A 215 15.26 19.39 3.64
CA ALA A 215 15.16 19.96 4.98
C ALA A 215 16.02 19.21 6.01
N VAL A 216 16.12 17.88 5.90
CA VAL A 216 16.70 17.02 6.97
C VAL A 216 17.97 16.26 6.55
N GLY A 217 18.26 16.15 5.26
CA GLY A 217 19.42 15.46 4.73
C GLY A 217 19.49 13.98 5.14
N ASN A 218 20.69 13.52 5.47
CA ASN A 218 20.98 12.14 5.86
C ASN A 218 20.43 11.73 7.23
N GLN A 219 19.80 12.65 7.97
CA GLN A 219 19.08 12.38 9.22
C GLN A 219 17.62 11.99 8.97
N ALA A 220 17.20 11.84 7.71
CA ALA A 220 15.84 11.44 7.36
C ALA A 220 15.44 10.12 8.05
N GLN A 221 14.45 10.23 8.93
CA GLN A 221 13.83 9.07 9.57
C GLN A 221 12.83 8.36 8.65
N GLY A 222 12.37 7.17 9.07
CA GLY A 222 11.44 6.32 8.30
C GLY A 222 10.08 6.95 7.97
N THR A 223 9.72 8.08 8.59
CA THR A 223 8.60 8.92 8.17
C THR A 223 9.05 10.37 8.14
N LEU A 224 8.56 11.18 7.20
CA LEU A 224 8.88 12.61 7.19
C LEU A 224 8.38 13.29 8.47
N LEU A 225 7.18 12.93 8.93
CA LEU A 225 6.51 13.58 10.07
C LEU A 225 7.28 13.39 11.38
N SER A 226 8.00 12.30 11.55
CA SER A 226 8.82 12.09 12.74
C SER A 226 10.04 13.02 12.79
N ASN A 227 10.53 13.51 11.65
CA ASN A 227 11.61 14.52 11.62
C ASN A 227 11.13 15.91 12.07
N PHE A 228 9.82 16.15 12.14
CA PHE A 228 9.26 17.40 12.67
C PHE A 228 9.18 17.42 14.20
N MET A 229 9.58 16.33 14.85
CA MET A 229 9.73 16.24 16.30
C MET A 229 11.14 15.82 16.67
N VAL A 230 11.81 16.63 17.50
CA VAL A 230 13.13 16.32 18.05
C VAL A 230 13.03 16.38 19.57
N ASP A 231 13.44 15.31 20.25
CA ASP A 231 13.38 15.16 21.71
C ASP A 231 11.99 15.44 22.32
N GLY A 232 10.93 15.10 21.59
CA GLY A 232 9.54 15.28 22.02
C GLY A 232 8.99 16.70 21.81
N ALA A 233 9.77 17.62 21.25
CA ALA A 233 9.36 18.98 20.93
C ALA A 233 9.21 19.17 19.40
N ALA A 234 8.24 20.00 18.99
CA ALA A 234 8.05 20.32 17.59
C ALA A 234 9.12 21.31 17.09
N VAL A 235 9.75 20.99 15.96
CA VAL A 235 10.72 21.90 15.28
C VAL A 235 10.09 22.76 14.19
N ILE A 236 8.80 22.54 13.93
CA ILE A 236 7.94 23.37 13.07
C ILE A 236 6.79 23.96 13.92
N PRO A 237 6.00 24.93 13.42
CA PRO A 237 4.87 25.48 14.17
C PRO A 237 3.91 24.38 14.62
N GLU A 238 3.56 24.35 15.90
CA GLU A 238 2.78 23.25 16.52
C GLU A 238 1.43 23.03 15.83
N TRP A 239 0.75 24.11 15.45
CA TRP A 239 -0.52 24.02 14.72
C TRP A 239 -0.37 23.30 13.38
N LEU A 240 0.76 23.50 12.68
CA LEU A 240 1.04 22.90 11.39
C LEU A 240 1.35 21.40 11.56
N LEU A 241 2.12 21.04 12.60
CA LEU A 241 2.35 19.64 12.92
C LEU A 241 1.05 18.94 13.32
N LEU A 242 0.25 19.57 14.20
CA LEU A 242 -1.03 19.04 14.66
C LEU A 242 -2.00 18.77 13.50
N ILE A 243 -2.21 19.76 12.63
CA ILE A 243 -3.14 19.59 11.49
C ILE A 243 -2.65 18.54 10.50
N THR A 244 -1.33 18.46 10.26
CA THR A 244 -0.72 17.42 9.41
C THR A 244 -0.97 16.03 9.98
N GLN A 245 -0.78 15.86 11.30
CA GLN A 245 -1.02 14.57 11.97
C GLN A 245 -2.51 14.19 11.98
N LEU A 246 -3.41 15.16 12.17
CA LEU A 246 -4.85 14.93 12.11
C LEU A 246 -5.31 14.50 10.72
N PHE A 247 -4.88 15.19 9.67
CA PHE A 247 -5.19 14.81 8.29
C PHE A 247 -4.64 13.42 7.95
N THR A 248 -3.40 13.13 8.39
CA THR A 248 -2.79 11.81 8.22
C THR A 248 -3.63 10.73 8.90
N LEU A 249 -4.00 10.90 10.17
CA LEU A 249 -4.80 9.94 10.94
C LEU A 249 -6.17 9.68 10.30
N LEU A 250 -6.87 10.74 9.90
CA LEU A 250 -8.20 10.62 9.28
C LEU A 250 -8.14 9.89 7.93
N GLN A 251 -7.15 10.22 7.09
CA GLN A 251 -7.00 9.56 5.78
C GLN A 251 -6.57 8.09 5.93
N LEU A 252 -5.71 7.77 6.91
CA LEU A 252 -5.29 6.38 7.18
C LEU A 252 -6.46 5.49 7.60
N SER A 253 -7.47 6.06 8.27
CA SER A 253 -8.69 5.36 8.64
C SER A 253 -9.46 4.91 7.39
N ALA A 254 -9.58 5.78 6.39
CA ALA A 254 -10.21 5.45 5.12
C ALA A 254 -9.39 4.41 4.32
N VAL A 255 -8.09 4.64 4.17
CA VAL A 255 -7.19 3.75 3.43
C VAL A 255 -7.13 2.36 4.06
N GLY A 256 -7.02 2.27 5.39
CA GLY A 256 -6.99 0.99 6.09
C GLY A 256 -8.26 0.16 5.85
N VAL A 257 -9.44 0.79 5.80
CA VAL A 257 -10.70 0.08 5.53
C VAL A 257 -10.77 -0.41 4.08
N VAL A 258 -10.23 0.35 3.13
CA VAL A 258 -10.15 -0.04 1.72
C VAL A 258 -9.24 -1.26 1.54
N TYR A 259 -8.04 -1.25 2.13
CA TYR A 259 -7.10 -2.37 2.07
C TYR A 259 -7.52 -3.59 2.88
N LEU A 260 -8.44 -3.42 3.85
CA LEU A 260 -9.06 -4.55 4.54
C LEU A 260 -10.05 -5.33 3.66
N GLN A 261 -10.61 -4.73 2.60
CA GLN A 261 -11.66 -5.40 1.82
C GLN A 261 -11.20 -6.70 1.15
N PRO A 262 -10.06 -6.77 0.43
CA PRO A 262 -9.60 -8.03 -0.16
C PRO A 262 -9.35 -9.11 0.91
N THR A 263 -8.84 -8.71 2.08
CA THR A 263 -8.66 -9.60 3.23
C THR A 263 -10.00 -10.15 3.73
N ASN A 264 -10.99 -9.28 3.87
CA ASN A 264 -12.32 -9.63 4.34
C ASN A 264 -13.05 -10.54 3.33
N GLU A 265 -12.94 -10.27 2.02
CA GLU A 265 -13.53 -11.10 0.97
C GLU A 265 -12.96 -12.53 0.99
N VAL A 266 -11.64 -12.68 1.17
CA VAL A 266 -11.01 -13.99 1.29
C VAL A 266 -11.49 -14.72 2.55
N LEU A 267 -11.50 -14.05 3.70
CA LEU A 267 -11.94 -14.65 4.97
C LEU A 267 -13.42 -15.03 4.94
N GLU A 268 -14.28 -14.17 4.41
CA GLU A 268 -15.70 -14.46 4.28
C GLU A 268 -15.97 -15.56 3.26
N GLY A 269 -15.22 -15.63 2.16
CA GLY A 269 -15.30 -16.74 1.22
C GLY A 269 -14.92 -18.09 1.82
N LEU A 270 -14.08 -18.10 2.86
CA LEU A 270 -13.67 -19.33 3.57
C LEU A 270 -14.66 -19.75 4.67
N PHE A 271 -15.30 -18.78 5.34
CA PHE A 271 -16.09 -19.03 6.55
C PHE A 271 -17.60 -18.85 6.39
N SER A 272 -18.06 -18.14 5.36
CA SER A 272 -19.50 -17.89 5.11
C SER A 272 -20.14 -18.99 4.28
N ASP A 273 -21.42 -19.25 4.54
CA ASP A 273 -22.23 -20.16 3.74
C ASP A 273 -22.90 -19.39 2.59
N ALA A 274 -22.52 -19.73 1.35
CA ALA A 274 -23.05 -19.13 0.13
C ALA A 274 -24.56 -19.38 -0.08
N LYS A 275 -25.15 -20.35 0.64
CA LYS A 275 -26.59 -20.65 0.56
C LYS A 275 -27.43 -19.79 1.50
N GLN A 276 -26.82 -19.03 2.41
CA GLN A 276 -27.51 -18.18 3.36
C GLN A 276 -27.31 -16.69 3.04
N GLY A 277 -28.30 -15.87 3.40
CA GLY A 277 -28.22 -14.42 3.20
C GLY A 277 -27.05 -13.80 3.99
N GLN A 278 -26.53 -12.67 3.49
CA GLN A 278 -25.39 -11.95 4.09
C GLN A 278 -25.60 -11.57 5.57
N TYR A 279 -26.86 -11.31 5.97
CA TYR A 279 -27.25 -10.93 7.33
C TYR A 279 -27.76 -12.10 8.19
N ALA A 280 -27.71 -13.33 7.70
CA ALA A 280 -28.06 -14.49 8.51
C ALA A 280 -27.02 -14.68 9.63
N ALA A 281 -27.46 -15.07 10.84
CA ALA A 281 -26.57 -15.27 11.98
C ALA A 281 -25.39 -16.21 11.66
N ARG A 282 -25.62 -17.20 10.78
CA ARG A 282 -24.60 -18.14 10.28
C ARG A 282 -23.44 -17.46 9.55
N ASN A 283 -23.68 -16.33 8.88
CA ASN A 283 -22.68 -15.57 8.12
C ASN A 283 -22.19 -14.34 8.91
N VAL A 284 -23.04 -13.73 9.74
CA VAL A 284 -22.68 -12.57 10.57
C VAL A 284 -21.67 -12.93 11.65
N VAL A 285 -21.84 -14.06 12.35
CA VAL A 285 -20.93 -14.45 13.45
C VAL A 285 -19.52 -14.76 12.94
N PRO A 286 -19.31 -15.60 11.91
CA PRO A 286 -17.98 -15.85 11.38
C PRO A 286 -17.35 -14.60 10.77
N ARG A 287 -18.14 -13.72 10.13
CA ARG A 287 -17.67 -12.43 9.63
C ARG A 287 -17.16 -11.53 10.76
N LEU A 288 -17.95 -11.34 11.81
CA LEU A 288 -17.56 -10.51 12.94
C LEU A 288 -16.29 -11.04 13.60
N ALA A 289 -16.21 -12.37 13.77
CA ALA A 289 -15.04 -13.02 14.36
C ALA A 289 -13.80 -12.90 13.45
N SER A 290 -13.91 -13.24 12.17
CA SER A 290 -12.78 -13.26 11.24
C SER A 290 -12.21 -11.85 11.02
N ARG A 291 -13.06 -10.84 10.83
CA ARG A 291 -12.63 -9.44 10.67
C ARG A 291 -11.96 -8.91 11.95
N THR A 292 -12.53 -9.21 13.12
CA THR A 292 -11.93 -8.81 14.41
C THR A 292 -10.58 -9.47 14.62
N VAL A 293 -10.45 -10.78 14.35
CA VAL A 293 -9.18 -11.52 14.45
C VAL A 293 -8.13 -10.98 13.48
N ALA A 294 -8.51 -10.67 12.24
CA ALA A 294 -7.60 -10.09 11.24
C ALA A 294 -7.05 -8.74 11.70
N VAL A 295 -7.91 -7.83 12.18
CA VAL A 295 -7.45 -6.52 12.68
C VAL A 295 -6.65 -6.66 13.97
N ALA A 296 -7.01 -7.60 14.86
CA ALA A 296 -6.24 -7.87 16.07
C ALA A 296 -4.83 -8.37 15.75
N ALA A 297 -4.71 -9.30 14.79
CA ALA A 297 -3.43 -9.77 14.30
C ALA A 297 -2.62 -8.63 13.67
N ALA A 298 -3.25 -7.80 12.83
CA ALA A 298 -2.57 -6.66 12.21
C ALA A 298 -2.06 -5.65 13.25
N THR A 299 -2.89 -5.34 14.25
CA THR A 299 -2.55 -4.44 15.36
C THR A 299 -1.39 -4.99 16.19
N THR A 300 -1.38 -6.31 16.44
CA THR A 300 -0.32 -6.97 17.19
C THR A 300 1.01 -6.89 16.44
N VAL A 301 1.01 -7.17 15.14
CA VAL A 301 2.22 -7.05 14.31
C VAL A 301 2.72 -5.60 14.27
N ALA A 302 1.82 -4.62 14.10
CA ALA A 302 2.16 -3.20 14.12
C ALA A 302 2.81 -2.78 15.45
N ALA A 303 2.32 -3.31 16.58
CA ALA A 303 2.87 -3.01 17.90
C ALA A 303 4.23 -3.69 18.16
N MET A 304 4.47 -4.86 17.55
CA MET A 304 5.71 -5.62 17.69
C MET A 304 6.86 -5.08 16.84
N VAL A 305 6.56 -4.60 15.63
CA VAL A 305 7.56 -4.14 14.64
C VAL A 305 7.24 -2.69 14.23
N PRO A 306 7.54 -1.69 15.08
CA PRO A 306 7.10 -0.31 14.86
C PRO A 306 7.99 0.48 13.88
N PHE A 307 8.61 -0.20 12.91
CA PHE A 307 9.50 0.41 11.92
C PHE A 307 8.78 0.59 10.59
N PHE A 308 8.10 1.72 10.42
CA PHE A 308 7.27 1.97 9.24
C PHE A 308 8.05 1.88 7.91
N GLY A 309 9.29 2.40 7.87
CA GLY A 309 10.16 2.31 6.70
C GLY A 309 10.49 0.87 6.32
N ASP A 310 10.88 0.06 7.29
CA ASP A 310 11.26 -1.34 7.04
C ASP A 310 10.05 -2.22 6.71
N MET A 311 8.90 -1.93 7.33
CA MET A 311 7.62 -2.53 6.97
C MET A 311 7.28 -2.28 5.49
N ASN A 312 7.43 -1.04 5.02
CA ASN A 312 7.23 -0.72 3.60
C ASN A 312 8.26 -1.40 2.71
N SER A 313 9.52 -1.50 3.14
CA SER A 313 10.53 -2.28 2.40
C SER A 313 10.12 -3.75 2.28
N LEU A 314 9.63 -4.35 3.36
CA LEU A 314 9.18 -5.74 3.39
C LEU A 314 7.98 -5.98 2.45
N ILE A 315 6.97 -5.11 2.51
CA ILE A 315 5.78 -5.18 1.64
C ILE A 315 6.19 -5.08 0.16
N GLY A 316 7.15 -4.20 -0.15
CA GLY A 316 7.60 -3.99 -1.52
C GLY A 316 8.41 -5.16 -2.04
N ALA A 317 9.30 -5.69 -1.21
CA ALA A 317 10.18 -6.79 -1.57
C ALA A 317 9.41 -8.09 -1.82
N PHE A 318 8.54 -8.49 -0.89
CA PHE A 318 7.77 -9.73 -0.99
C PHE A 318 6.51 -9.59 -1.86
N GLY A 319 5.97 -8.38 -1.94
CA GLY A 319 4.69 -8.09 -2.55
C GLY A 319 4.80 -7.47 -3.93
N PHE A 320 5.13 -6.19 -3.97
CA PHE A 320 5.01 -5.38 -5.20
C PHE A 320 6.09 -5.66 -6.25
N LEU A 321 7.34 -5.94 -5.88
CA LEU A 321 8.37 -6.30 -6.86
C LEU A 321 7.97 -7.53 -7.71
N PRO A 322 7.53 -8.66 -7.13
CA PRO A 322 7.03 -9.76 -7.95
C PRO A 322 5.68 -9.46 -8.59
N LEU A 323 4.72 -8.86 -7.86
CA LEU A 323 3.34 -8.69 -8.31
C LEU A 323 3.18 -7.67 -9.45
N ASP A 324 3.90 -6.55 -9.41
CA ASP A 324 3.69 -5.43 -10.34
C ASP A 324 4.65 -5.47 -11.52
N PHE A 325 5.82 -6.11 -11.37
CA PHE A 325 6.83 -6.15 -12.42
C PHE A 325 6.97 -7.55 -13.03
N ALA A 326 7.21 -8.58 -12.21
CA ALA A 326 7.50 -9.90 -12.74
C ALA A 326 6.25 -10.61 -13.30
N VAL A 327 5.15 -10.61 -12.52
CA VAL A 327 3.91 -11.31 -12.89
C VAL A 327 3.31 -10.78 -14.20
N PRO A 328 3.14 -9.47 -14.43
CA PRO A 328 2.52 -8.97 -15.65
C PRO A 328 3.36 -9.28 -16.89
N ALA A 329 4.69 -9.22 -16.78
CA ALA A 329 5.60 -9.55 -17.87
C ALA A 329 5.53 -11.05 -18.26
N VAL A 330 5.44 -11.94 -17.27
CA VAL A 330 5.22 -13.38 -17.50
C VAL A 330 3.85 -13.63 -18.11
N PHE A 331 2.80 -13.00 -17.57
CA PHE A 331 1.42 -13.18 -18.03
C PHE A 331 1.23 -12.70 -19.45
N TYR A 332 1.87 -11.59 -19.84
CA TYR A 332 1.87 -11.11 -21.21
C TYR A 332 2.45 -12.17 -22.16
N ASN A 333 3.62 -12.72 -21.82
CA ASN A 333 4.28 -13.73 -22.65
C ASN A 333 3.49 -15.04 -22.75
N VAL A 334 2.81 -15.46 -21.67
CA VAL A 334 1.98 -16.68 -21.64
C VAL A 334 0.68 -16.50 -22.43
N THR A 335 0.05 -15.33 -22.31
CA THR A 335 -1.28 -15.04 -22.87
C THR A 335 -1.18 -14.72 -24.36
N PHE A 336 -0.35 -13.75 -24.74
CA PHE A 336 -0.25 -13.27 -26.12
C PHE A 336 0.75 -14.06 -26.96
N LYS A 337 1.59 -14.88 -26.32
CA LYS A 337 2.60 -15.74 -26.98
C LYS A 337 3.36 -15.00 -28.10
N PRO A 338 3.98 -13.84 -27.80
CA PRO A 338 4.74 -13.10 -28.81
C PRO A 338 5.88 -13.98 -29.36
N SER A 339 6.32 -13.68 -30.58
CA SER A 339 7.42 -14.42 -31.21
C SER A 339 8.64 -14.49 -30.29
N LYS A 340 9.20 -15.69 -30.08
CA LYS A 340 10.40 -15.90 -29.26
C LYS A 340 11.66 -15.24 -29.82
N LYS A 341 11.60 -14.80 -31.08
CA LYS A 341 12.65 -14.00 -31.73
C LYS A 341 12.38 -12.48 -31.63
N GLY A 342 11.21 -12.09 -31.13
CA GLY A 342 10.77 -10.71 -31.03
C GLY A 342 11.34 -10.01 -29.79
N VAL A 343 11.60 -8.71 -29.93
CA VAL A 343 12.12 -7.85 -28.85
C VAL A 343 11.20 -7.86 -27.63
N VAL A 344 9.87 -7.87 -27.85
CA VAL A 344 8.87 -7.87 -26.77
C VAL A 344 9.00 -9.09 -25.85
N PHE A 345 9.22 -10.28 -26.43
CA PHE A 345 9.39 -11.51 -25.64
C PHE A 345 10.60 -11.43 -24.72
N TRP A 346 11.75 -10.98 -25.25
CA TRP A 346 12.99 -10.85 -24.49
C TRP A 346 12.95 -9.72 -23.47
N LEU A 347 12.30 -8.59 -23.80
CA LEU A 347 12.08 -7.50 -22.85
C LEU A 347 11.27 -7.97 -21.65
N ASN A 348 10.11 -8.60 -21.87
CA ASN A 348 9.27 -9.13 -20.80
C ASN A 348 9.99 -10.21 -19.99
N THR A 349 10.74 -11.09 -20.66
CA THR A 349 11.53 -12.12 -19.96
C THR A 349 12.61 -11.50 -19.09
N THR A 350 13.27 -10.45 -19.57
CA THR A 350 14.30 -9.71 -18.80
C THR A 350 13.69 -9.03 -17.59
N ILE A 351 12.55 -8.34 -17.74
CA ILE A 351 11.81 -7.73 -16.63
C ILE A 351 11.47 -8.80 -15.59
N ALA A 352 10.90 -9.93 -16.02
CA ALA A 352 10.53 -11.01 -15.12
C ALA A 352 11.72 -11.55 -14.32
N VAL A 353 12.86 -11.81 -14.97
CA VAL A 353 14.06 -12.34 -14.31
C VAL A 353 14.70 -11.30 -13.38
N VAL A 354 14.87 -10.06 -13.83
CA VAL A 354 15.50 -8.99 -13.05
C VAL A 354 14.68 -8.67 -11.81
N PHE A 355 13.38 -8.45 -11.95
CA PHE A 355 12.53 -8.09 -10.81
C PHE A 355 12.30 -9.28 -9.85
N SER A 356 12.34 -10.52 -10.34
CA SER A 356 12.35 -11.69 -9.45
C SER A 356 13.65 -11.78 -8.65
N ALA A 357 14.81 -11.53 -9.27
CA ALA A 357 16.10 -11.49 -8.57
C ALA A 357 16.15 -10.32 -7.56
N LEU A 358 15.66 -9.14 -7.95
CA LEU A 358 15.54 -7.99 -7.06
C LEU A 358 14.62 -8.27 -5.89
N ALA A 359 13.48 -8.94 -6.10
CA ALA A 359 12.58 -9.33 -5.02
C ALA A 359 13.30 -10.21 -3.98
N VAL A 360 14.05 -11.22 -4.42
CA VAL A 360 14.81 -12.09 -3.50
C VAL A 360 15.86 -11.31 -2.71
N ILE A 361 16.66 -10.47 -3.39
CA ILE A 361 17.72 -9.70 -2.73
C ILE A 361 17.13 -8.66 -1.77
N ALA A 362 16.08 -7.96 -2.20
CA ALA A 362 15.39 -6.98 -1.37
C ALA A 362 14.69 -7.62 -0.17
N SER A 363 14.16 -8.83 -0.31
CA SER A 363 13.59 -9.58 0.82
C SER A 363 14.64 -9.89 1.88
N VAL A 364 15.84 -10.30 1.46
CA VAL A 364 16.98 -10.49 2.38
C VAL A 364 17.38 -9.16 3.03
N ALA A 365 17.41 -8.08 2.25
CA ALA A 365 17.75 -6.73 2.74
C ALA A 365 16.74 -6.23 3.80
N ALA A 366 15.44 -6.40 3.54
CA ALA A 366 14.36 -5.96 4.42
C ALA A 366 14.35 -6.76 5.73
N VAL A 367 14.46 -8.08 5.65
CA VAL A 367 14.53 -8.94 6.85
C VAL A 367 15.79 -8.63 7.67
N ARG A 368 16.94 -8.42 7.00
CA ARG A 368 18.18 -8.01 7.67
C ARG A 368 17.99 -6.68 8.41
N GLN A 369 17.35 -5.70 7.77
CA GLN A 369 17.13 -4.38 8.35
C GLN A 369 16.26 -4.47 9.62
N ILE A 370 15.10 -5.14 9.52
CA ILE A 370 14.22 -5.40 10.68
C ILE A 370 14.99 -6.12 11.79
N ALA A 371 15.84 -7.11 11.47
CA ALA A 371 16.63 -7.83 12.46
C ALA A 371 17.72 -6.97 13.12
N LEU A 372 18.25 -5.96 12.44
CA LEU A 372 19.19 -5.01 13.02
C LEU A 372 18.47 -4.01 13.93
N ASP A 373 17.33 -3.48 13.49
CA ASP A 373 16.54 -2.52 14.26
C ASP A 373 15.85 -3.18 15.47
N ALA A 374 15.50 -4.47 15.37
CA ALA A 374 15.02 -5.26 16.50
C ALA A 374 16.08 -5.54 17.57
N LYS A 375 17.39 -5.39 17.27
CA LYS A 375 18.45 -5.53 18.31
C LYS A 375 18.56 -4.30 19.20
N THR A 376 18.23 -3.13 18.66
CA THR A 376 18.22 -1.86 19.40
C THR A 376 16.88 -1.61 20.08
N TYR A 377 15.81 -2.28 19.63
CA TYR A 377 14.47 -2.17 20.18
C TYR A 377 14.08 -3.34 21.10
N LYS A 378 13.61 -3.07 22.33
CA LYS A 378 12.91 -4.09 23.13
C LYS A 378 11.45 -4.15 22.71
N LEU A 379 10.86 -5.34 22.61
CA LEU A 379 9.42 -5.50 22.34
C LEU A 379 8.60 -4.57 23.25
N PHE A 380 7.73 -3.74 22.66
CA PHE A 380 6.92 -2.71 23.33
C PHE A 380 7.72 -1.59 24.03
N ALA A 381 8.91 -1.24 23.54
CA ALA A 381 9.71 -0.14 24.08
C ALA A 381 9.19 1.25 23.71
N ASN A 382 9.74 2.26 24.40
CA ASN A 382 9.50 3.67 24.11
C ASN A 382 10.25 4.03 22.82
N VAL A 383 9.58 4.05 21.67
CA VAL A 383 10.02 4.85 20.50
C VAL A 383 9.31 6.16 20.56
#